data_AF-A0A9W7KNL8-F1
#
_entry.id   AF-A0A9W7KNL8-F1
#
_cell.length_a   1.000
_cell.length_b   1.000
_cell.length_c   1.000
_cell.angle_alpha   90.00
_cell.angle_beta   90.00
_cell.angle_gamma   90.00
#
_symmetry.space_group_name_H-M   'P 1'
#
loop_
_entity.id
_entity.type
_entity.pdbx_description
1 polymer ?
#
loop_
_entity_poly.entity_id
_entity_poly.type
_entity_poly.pdbx_seq_one_letter_code
_entity_poly.pdbx_strand_id
1 'polypeptide(L)' 'MVRDKQGGDLDGWLAAADDTALGGFAEGIKRDLAAVRAGLTLPWSTGPVEGQISKLKTTKRTMNGRGGFDLLRHRVLEAA' A
#
# COMPACT_ATOMS: atom_id res chain seq x y z
N MET A 1 -1.37 3.10 16.85
CA MET A 1 -2.36 3.06 15.74
C MET A 1 -2.05 2.03 14.65
N VAL A 2 -1.15 2.27 13.68
CA VAL A 2 -1.01 1.37 12.50
C VAL A 2 -0.32 0.04 12.83
N ARG A 3 0.80 0.06 13.56
CA ARG A 3 1.51 -1.16 13.97
C ARG A 3 0.69 -2.02 14.94
N ASP A 4 -0.01 -1.36 15.83
CA ASP A 4 -0.77 -1.99 16.92
C ASP A 4 -2.23 -2.27 16.54
N LYS A 5 -2.62 -2.02 15.28
CA LYS A 5 -3.97 -2.26 14.76
C LYS A 5 -5.10 -1.64 15.61
N GLN A 6 -4.91 -0.38 15.98
CA GLN A 6 -5.89 0.38 16.77
C GLN A 6 -6.80 1.20 15.85
N GLY A 7 -7.73 0.53 15.17
CA GLY A 7 -8.68 1.21 14.26
C GLY A 7 -9.63 2.21 14.94
N GLY A 8 -9.77 2.15 16.27
CA GLY A 8 -10.59 3.09 17.05
C GLY A 8 -10.00 4.51 17.16
N ASP A 9 -8.67 4.65 17.03
CA ASP A 9 -8.00 5.95 17.14
C ASP A 9 -8.04 6.74 15.82
N LEU A 10 -8.50 6.11 14.73
CA LEU A 10 -8.47 6.67 13.38
C LEU A 10 -9.27 7.97 13.25
N ASP A 11 -10.46 8.03 13.86
CA ASP A 11 -11.36 9.18 13.71
C ASP A 11 -10.77 10.43 14.40
N GLY A 12 -10.16 10.24 15.59
CA GLY A 12 -9.47 11.32 16.30
C GLY A 12 -8.25 11.81 15.54
N TRP A 13 -7.49 10.91 14.92
CA TRP A 13 -6.36 11.29 14.08
C TRP A 13 -6.78 12.06 12.83
N LEU A 14 -7.85 11.63 12.15
CA LEU A 14 -8.37 12.31 10.96
C LEU A 14 -8.86 13.73 11.30
N ALA A 15 -9.60 13.90 12.40
CA ALA A 15 -10.04 15.21 12.85
C ALA A 15 -8.85 16.15 13.16
N ALA A 16 -7.79 15.64 13.78
CA ALA A 16 -6.58 16.42 14.05
C ALA A 16 -5.79 16.76 12.78
N ALA A 17 -5.90 15.96 11.72
CA ALA A 17 -5.16 16.14 10.47
C ALA A 17 -5.82 17.16 9.52
N ASP A 18 -7.13 17.39 9.63
CA ASP A 18 -7.90 18.24 8.72
C ASP A 18 -7.38 19.68 8.64
N ASP A 19 -7.01 20.27 9.78
CA ASP A 19 -6.52 21.65 9.86
C ASP A 19 -5.01 21.79 9.63
N THR A 20 -4.36 20.73 9.13
CA THR A 20 -2.92 20.70 8.88
C THR A 20 -2.60 20.60 7.38
N ALA A 21 -1.32 20.63 7.03
CA ALA A 21 -0.88 20.31 5.67
C ALA A 21 -1.30 18.90 5.19
N LEU A 22 -1.75 18.03 6.11
CA LEU A 22 -2.25 16.69 5.80
C LEU A 22 -3.75 16.64 5.51
N GLY A 23 -4.49 17.76 5.55
CA GLY A 23 -5.94 17.76 5.34
C GLY A 23 -6.35 17.10 4.01
N GLY A 24 -5.62 17.35 2.91
CA GLY A 24 -5.85 16.68 1.64
C GLY A 24 -5.61 15.16 1.66
N PHE A 25 -4.66 14.70 2.49
CA PHE A 25 -4.41 13.28 2.71
C PHE A 25 -5.50 12.64 3.58
N ALA A 26 -5.94 13.34 4.64
CA ALA A 26 -7.05 12.91 5.48
C ALA A 26 -8.34 12.74 4.66
N GLU A 27 -8.63 13.69 3.75
CA GLU A 27 -9.76 13.58 2.81
C GLU A 27 -9.63 12.36 1.89
N GLY A 28 -8.43 12.02 1.44
CA GLY A 28 -8.18 10.78 0.70
C GLY A 28 -8.54 9.53 1.51
N ILE A 29 -8.11 9.48 2.78
CA ILE A 29 -8.43 8.37 3.69
C ILE A 29 -9.93 8.27 3.97
N LYS A 30 -10.62 9.41 4.18
CA LYS A 30 -12.06 9.44 4.46
C LYS A 30 -12.89 8.81 3.33
N ARG A 31 -12.48 8.97 2.06
CA ARG A 31 -13.16 8.33 0.92
C ARG A 31 -13.16 6.80 1.00
N ASP A 32 -12.08 6.22 1.51
CA ASP A 32 -11.89 4.77 1.64
C ASP A 32 -11.93 4.31 3.12
N LEU A 33 -12.63 5.04 3.99
CA LEU A 33 -12.59 4.88 5.44
C LEU A 33 -12.87 3.43 5.89
N ALA A 34 -13.85 2.77 5.26
CA ALA A 34 -14.20 1.39 5.58
C ALA A 34 -13.03 0.42 5.33
N ALA A 35 -12.33 0.58 4.19
CA ALA A 35 -11.19 -0.24 3.84
C ALA A 35 -10.00 0.02 4.77
N VAL A 36 -9.73 1.28 5.09
CA VAL A 36 -8.63 1.66 6.01
C VAL A 36 -8.91 1.15 7.42
N ARG A 37 -10.13 1.32 7.94
CA ARG A 37 -10.53 0.77 9.24
C ARG A 37 -10.42 -0.76 9.27
N ALA A 38 -10.85 -1.44 8.21
CA ALA A 38 -10.68 -2.89 8.10
C ALA A 38 -9.20 -3.30 8.12
N GLY A 39 -8.32 -2.59 7.41
CA GLY A 39 -6.88 -2.83 7.43
C GLY A 39 -6.23 -2.57 8.80
N LEU A 40 -6.80 -1.66 9.59
CA LEU A 40 -6.36 -1.37 10.95
C LEU A 40 -6.96 -2.28 12.02
N THR A 41 -7.97 -3.10 11.73
CA THR A 41 -8.63 -3.94 12.75
C THR A 41 -8.49 -5.43 12.47
N LEU A 42 -8.50 -5.83 11.20
CA LEU A 42 -8.46 -7.24 10.82
C LEU A 42 -7.03 -7.81 10.88
N PRO A 43 -6.88 -9.13 11.07
CA PRO A 43 -5.57 -9.78 11.08
C PRO A 43 -4.91 -9.79 9.70
N TRP A 44 -5.68 -9.63 8.62
CA TRP A 44 -5.22 -9.71 7.24
C TRP A 44 -4.30 -8.55 6.85
N SER A 45 -3.36 -8.83 5.94
CA SER A 45 -2.43 -7.83 5.41
C SER A 45 -2.12 -8.13 3.96
N THR A 46 -2.08 -7.09 3.13
CA THR A 46 -1.63 -7.15 1.74
C THR A 46 -0.10 -7.12 1.63
N GLY A 47 0.63 -7.03 2.75
CA GLY A 47 2.10 -6.92 2.78
C GLY A 47 2.86 -7.95 1.93
N PRO A 48 2.54 -9.26 1.99
CA PRO A 48 3.19 -10.25 1.13
C PRO A 48 2.94 -9.99 -0.37
N VAL A 49 1.73 -9.59 -0.73
CA VAL A 49 1.34 -9.26 -2.11
C VAL A 49 2.06 -8.00 -2.58
N GLU A 50 2.11 -6.94 -1.76
CA GLU A 50 2.86 -5.72 -2.04
C GLU A 50 4.36 -5.97 -2.17
N GLY A 51 4.91 -6.92 -1.39
CA GLY A 51 6.29 -7.37 -1.50
C GLY A 51 6.57 -7.98 -2.88
N GLN A 52 5.71 -8.88 -3.36
CA GLN A 52 5.83 -9.46 -4.71
C GLN A 52 5.71 -8.39 -5.80
N ILE A 53 4.74 -7.48 -5.67
CA ILE A 53 4.57 -6.36 -6.61
C ILE A 53 5.82 -5.45 -6.61
N SER A 54 6.42 -5.21 -5.45
CA SER A 54 7.63 -4.39 -5.33
C SER A 54 8.83 -5.08 -5.99
N LYS A 55 9.01 -6.39 -5.79
CA LYS A 55 10.06 -7.19 -6.47
C LYS A 55 9.88 -7.16 -7.99
N LEU A 56 8.64 -7.28 -8.48
CA LEU A 56 8.30 -7.15 -9.89
C LEU A 56 8.65 -5.75 -10.43
N LYS A 57 8.24 -4.69 -9.74
CA LYS A 57 8.54 -3.30 -10.11
C LYS A 57 10.04 -3.03 -10.14
N THR A 58 10.80 -3.56 -9.19
CA THR A 58 12.26 -3.45 -9.15
C THR A 58 12.90 -4.12 -10.37
N THR A 59 12.49 -5.35 -10.70
CA THR A 59 12.98 -6.07 -11.88
C THR A 59 12.70 -5.29 -13.16
N LYS A 60 11.49 -4.73 -13.32
CA LYS A 60 11.16 -3.87 -14.46
C LYS A 60 12.02 -2.60 -14.51
N ARG A 61 12.34 -2.01 -13.35
CA ARG A 61 13.14 -0.77 -13.23
C ARG A 61 14.62 -1.01 -13.56
N THR A 62 15.21 -2.15 -13.19
CA THR A 62 16.60 -2.49 -13.58
C THR A 62 16.76 -2.65 -15.09
N MET A 63 15.67 -2.86 -15.81
CA MET A 63 15.62 -2.96 -17.28
C MET A 63 15.33 -1.62 -17.97
N ASN A 64 15.36 -0.51 -17.22
CA ASN A 64 15.00 0.82 -17.71
C ASN A 64 13.59 0.86 -18.37
N GLY A 65 12.68 -0.01 -17.93
CA GLY A 65 11.34 -0.13 -18.51
C GLY A 65 11.27 -0.72 -19.92
N ARG A 66 12.40 -1.16 -20.50
CA ARG A 66 12.49 -1.65 -21.89
C ARG A 66 12.20 -3.15 -22.06
N GLY A 67 11.77 -3.83 -21.00
CA GLY A 67 11.32 -5.21 -21.05
C GLY A 67 9.83 -5.31 -21.34
N GLY A 68 9.46 -5.92 -22.46
CA GLY A 68 8.09 -6.36 -22.74
C GLY A 68 7.62 -7.42 -21.75
N PHE A 69 6.33 -7.81 -21.84
CA PHE A 69 5.72 -8.74 -20.90
C PHE A 69 6.44 -10.09 -20.86
N ASP A 70 6.78 -10.67 -22.01
CA ASP A 70 7.43 -11.99 -22.08
C ASP A 70 8.77 -12.01 -21.34
N LEU A 71 9.61 -11.00 -21.57
CA LEU A 71 10.90 -10.88 -20.89
C LEU A 71 10.74 -10.66 -19.38
N LEU A 72 9.75 -9.86 -18.96
CA LEU A 72 9.45 -9.67 -17.54
C LEU A 72 8.95 -10.97 -16.89
N ARG A 73 8.12 -11.74 -17.60
CA ARG A 73 7.60 -13.05 -17.15
C ARG A 73 8.75 -14.05 -16.96
N HIS A 74 9.64 -14.20 -17.95
CA HIS A 74 10.82 -15.07 -17.83
C HIS A 74 11.68 -14.70 -16.62
N ARG A 75 12.02 -13.41 -16.44
CA ARG A 75 12.87 -12.98 -15.32
C ARG A 75 12.22 -13.13 -13.93
N VAL A 76 10.91 -13.24 -13.85
CA VAL A 76 10.19 -13.35 -12.57
C VAL A 76 9.84 -14.80 -12.23
N LEU A 77 9.46 -15.61 -13.23
CA LEU A 77 9.01 -16.99 -13.02
C LEU A 77 10.14 -18.03 -13.15
N GLU A 78 11.17 -17.76 -13.94
CA GLU A 78 12.26 -18.73 -14.21
C GLU A 78 13.55 -18.41 -13.44
N ALA A 79 13.60 -17.28 -12.71
CA ALA A 79 14.76 -16.91 -11.89
C ALA A 79 14.78 -17.58 -10.50
N ALA A 80 14.13 -18.74 -10.36
CA ALA A 80 14.05 -19.52 -9.13
C ALA A 80 15.04 -20.68 -9.14
#